data_AF-A0A151IGY9-F1
#
_entry.id   AF-A0A151IGY9-F1
#
_cell.length_a   1.000
_cell.length_b   1.000
_cell.length_c   1.000
_cell.angle_alpha   90.00
_cell.angle_beta   90.00
_cell.angle_gamma   90.00
#
_symmetry.space_group_name_H-M   'P 1'
#
loop_
_entity.id
_entity.type
_entity.pdbx_description
1 polymer ?
#
loop_
_entity_poly.entity_id
_entity_poly.type
_entity_poly.pdbx_seq_one_letter_code
_entity_poly.pdbx_strand_id
1 'polypeptide(L)'
;MYTFLDKNDVILFHLLPSLCCKRTRSASVSAPSVAEAIKAFILHVPIPGDLNRQINTHRKWLENKGLSLQPMLMFIGSNLSNITACYVQIDTVRYHLRTPLKALDTCFKAFHALDAEYPEECRAVWYFIQKYFFNLYLEEDEQIPRVTNVLSSLKGLVSKSDA
;
A
#
# COMPACT_ATOMS: atom_id res chain seq x y z
N MET A 1 -4.99 0.61 28.86
CA MET A 1 -4.63 -0.78 28.47
C MET A 1 -5.06 -0.93 27.02
N TYR A 2 -4.18 -0.63 26.05
CA TYR A 2 -4.54 -0.51 24.63
C TYR A 2 -4.25 -1.82 23.88
N THR A 3 -5.28 -2.61 23.67
CA THR A 3 -5.36 -3.71 22.72
C THR A 3 -6.33 -3.21 21.62
N PHE A 4 -6.19 -3.41 20.31
CA PHE A 4 -5.66 -4.50 19.50
C PHE A 4 -5.25 -3.94 18.14
N LEU A 5 -4.47 -4.71 17.37
CA LEU A 5 -4.43 -4.60 15.92
C LEU A 5 -5.88 -4.61 15.39
N ASP A 6 -6.38 -3.50 14.85
CA ASP A 6 -7.73 -3.49 14.29
C ASP A 6 -7.73 -4.38 13.04
N LYS A 7 -8.40 -5.52 13.14
CA LYS A 7 -8.49 -6.53 12.07
C LYS A 7 -9.11 -5.93 10.81
N ASN A 8 -9.92 -4.88 10.95
CA ASN A 8 -10.55 -4.21 9.84
C ASN A 8 -9.55 -3.41 9.02
N ASP A 9 -8.51 -2.83 9.63
CA ASP A 9 -7.53 -2.00 8.91
C ASP A 9 -6.85 -2.78 7.79
N VAL A 10 -6.36 -3.98 8.08
CA VAL A 10 -5.60 -4.78 7.10
C VAL A 10 -6.52 -5.27 5.97
N ILE A 11 -7.78 -5.60 6.29
CA ILE A 11 -8.78 -5.94 5.29
C ILE A 11 -9.08 -4.72 4.40
N LEU A 12 -9.25 -3.53 4.98
CA LEU A 12 -9.45 -2.30 4.24
C LEU A 12 -8.26 -2.00 3.32
N PHE A 13 -7.03 -2.16 3.82
CA PHE A 13 -5.83 -1.98 3.02
C PHE A 13 -5.77 -3.00 1.87
N HIS A 14 -6.16 -4.25 2.11
CA HIS A 14 -6.24 -5.27 1.07
C HIS A 14 -7.29 -4.94 -0.01
N LEU A 15 -8.38 -4.27 0.36
CA LEU A 15 -9.45 -3.87 -0.57
C LEU A 15 -9.16 -2.57 -1.31
N LEU A 16 -8.30 -1.69 -0.77
CA LEU A 16 -7.98 -0.37 -1.32
C LEU A 16 -7.56 -0.39 -2.81
N PRO A 17 -6.74 -1.35 -3.28
CA PRO A 17 -6.37 -1.44 -4.69
C PRO A 17 -7.58 -1.68 -5.61
N SER A 18 -8.65 -2.32 -5.13
CA SER A 18 -9.86 -2.53 -5.94
C SER A 18 -10.63 -1.25 -6.24
N LEU A 19 -10.43 -0.20 -5.43
CA LEU A 19 -10.98 1.13 -5.66
C LEU A 19 -10.12 1.90 -6.67
N CYS A 20 -8.79 1.84 -6.50
CA CYS A 20 -7.83 2.69 -7.20
C CYS A 20 -7.38 2.15 -8.56
N CYS A 21 -7.30 0.83 -8.72
CA CYS A 21 -6.80 0.20 -9.94
C CYS A 21 -7.95 -0.19 -10.89
N LYS A 22 -7.66 -0.22 -12.21
CA LYS A 22 -8.66 -0.65 -13.21
C LYS A 22 -8.88 -2.16 -13.11
N ARG A 23 -10.14 -2.60 -13.26
CA ARG A 23 -10.45 -4.01 -13.56
C ARG A 23 -10.18 -4.22 -15.06
N THR A 24 -9.08 -4.84 -15.42
CA THR A 24 -8.77 -5.13 -16.83
C THR A 24 -9.66 -6.28 -17.32
N ARG A 25 -10.39 -6.04 -18.43
CA ARG A 25 -11.09 -7.07 -19.22
C ARG A 25 -10.42 -7.31 -20.60
N SER A 26 -9.35 -6.59 -20.90
CA SER A 26 -8.67 -6.60 -22.19
C SER A 26 -7.16 -6.52 -21.99
N ALA A 27 -6.41 -7.32 -22.75
CA ALA A 27 -4.95 -7.43 -22.72
C ALA A 27 -4.19 -6.22 -23.31
N SER A 28 -4.88 -5.13 -23.66
CA SER A 28 -4.33 -4.05 -24.49
C SER A 28 -3.90 -2.79 -23.74
N VAL A 29 -3.82 -2.81 -22.40
CA VAL A 29 -3.36 -1.65 -21.61
C VAL A 29 -2.35 -2.13 -20.58
N SER A 30 -1.16 -1.51 -20.53
CA SER A 30 -0.04 -1.81 -19.62
C SER A 30 -0.32 -1.53 -18.14
N ALA A 31 -1.59 -1.52 -17.72
CA ALA A 31 -1.98 -1.21 -16.36
C ALA A 31 -1.96 -2.50 -15.50
N PRO A 32 -1.40 -2.43 -14.28
CA PRO A 32 -1.37 -3.57 -13.36
C PRO A 32 -2.79 -4.00 -12.99
N SER A 33 -2.98 -5.32 -12.87
CA SER A 33 -4.21 -5.90 -12.36
C SER A 33 -4.40 -5.57 -10.87
N VAL A 34 -5.65 -5.63 -10.39
CA VAL A 34 -5.94 -5.47 -8.94
C VAL A 34 -5.15 -6.48 -8.10
N ALA A 35 -4.94 -7.70 -8.59
CA ALA A 35 -4.19 -8.73 -7.87
C ALA A 35 -2.70 -8.40 -7.77
N GLU A 36 -2.09 -7.84 -8.81
CA GLU A 36 -0.70 -7.36 -8.77
C GLU A 36 -0.57 -6.16 -7.84
N ALA A 37 -1.51 -5.21 -7.91
CA ALA A 37 -1.53 -4.05 -7.05
C ALA A 37 -1.66 -4.43 -5.57
N ILE A 38 -2.49 -5.42 -5.23
CA ILE A 38 -2.59 -5.96 -3.86
C ILE A 38 -1.26 -6.53 -3.39
N LYS A 39 -0.62 -7.36 -4.21
CA LYS A 39 0.66 -8.00 -3.87
C LYS A 39 1.81 -6.98 -3.72
N ALA A 40 1.80 -5.91 -4.51
CA ALA A 40 2.79 -4.86 -4.44
C ALA A 40 2.53 -3.85 -3.32
N PHE A 41 1.26 -3.63 -2.95
CA PHE A 41 0.91 -2.71 -1.87
C PHE A 41 1.20 -3.30 -0.49
N ILE A 42 0.94 -4.60 -0.30
CA ILE A 42 1.05 -5.28 1.00
C ILE A 42 1.76 -6.61 0.83
N LEU A 43 2.85 -6.80 1.58
CA LEU A 43 3.44 -8.13 1.75
C LEU A 43 2.83 -8.84 2.96
N HIS A 44 1.87 -9.73 2.69
CA HIS A 44 1.28 -10.59 3.72
C HIS A 44 2.08 -11.89 3.88
N VAL A 45 2.52 -12.17 5.11
CA VAL A 45 3.37 -13.31 5.44
C VAL A 45 2.64 -14.24 6.42
N PRO A 46 2.12 -15.39 5.95
CA PRO A 46 1.37 -16.32 6.82
C PRO A 46 2.19 -16.96 7.93
N ILE A 47 3.43 -17.30 7.60
CA ILE A 47 4.35 -18.03 8.47
C ILE A 47 5.49 -17.08 8.83
N PRO A 48 5.66 -16.68 10.10
CA PRO A 48 6.73 -15.76 10.51
C PRO A 48 8.14 -16.22 10.10
N GLY A 49 8.39 -17.53 10.05
CA GLY A 49 9.66 -18.11 9.59
C GLY A 49 10.00 -17.82 8.12
N ASP A 50 9.01 -17.55 7.27
CA ASP A 50 9.21 -17.23 5.86
C ASP A 50 9.52 -15.75 5.60
N LEU A 51 9.44 -14.90 6.63
CA LEU A 51 9.54 -13.45 6.51
C LEU A 51 10.80 -12.98 5.78
N ASN A 52 11.97 -13.46 6.22
CA ASN A 52 13.25 -13.10 5.60
C ASN A 52 13.35 -13.62 4.16
N ARG A 53 12.79 -14.81 3.89
CA ARG A 53 12.77 -15.39 2.55
C ARG A 53 11.94 -14.53 1.61
N GLN A 54 10.73 -14.12 2.01
CA GLN A 54 9.86 -13.30 1.16
C GLN A 54 10.45 -11.92 0.89
N ILE A 55 11.06 -11.28 1.89
CA ILE A 55 11.77 -10.00 1.70
C ILE A 55 12.93 -10.17 0.70
N ASN A 56 13.75 -11.21 0.86
CA ASN A 56 14.86 -11.45 -0.05
C ASN A 56 14.41 -11.78 -1.47
N THR A 57 13.29 -12.50 -1.63
CA THR A 57 12.69 -12.75 -2.95
C THR A 57 12.24 -11.44 -3.59
N HIS A 58 11.57 -10.55 -2.85
CA HIS A 58 11.15 -9.26 -3.38
C HIS A 58 12.34 -8.35 -3.71
N ARG A 59 13.35 -8.30 -2.84
CA ARG A 59 14.60 -7.55 -3.08
C ARG A 59 15.26 -8.00 -4.38
N LYS A 60 15.46 -9.30 -4.57
CA LYS A 60 16.04 -9.84 -5.81
C LYS A 60 15.21 -9.51 -7.05
N TRP A 61 13.88 -9.48 -6.91
CA TRP A 61 13.00 -9.09 -8.01
C TRP A 61 13.15 -7.61 -8.39
N LEU A 62 13.30 -6.72 -7.41
CA LEU A 62 13.61 -5.30 -7.65
C LEU A 62 15.02 -5.11 -8.23
N GLU A 63 16.02 -5.80 -7.69
CA GLU A 63 17.41 -5.78 -8.20
C GLU A 63 17.47 -6.20 -9.67
N ASN A 64 16.73 -7.23 -10.07
CA ASN A 64 16.62 -7.68 -11.46
C ASN A 64 15.96 -6.63 -12.38
N LYS A 65 15.18 -5.69 -11.83
CA LYS A 65 14.59 -4.56 -12.54
C LYS A 65 15.47 -3.30 -12.47
N GLY A 66 16.63 -3.34 -11.81
CA GLY A 66 17.47 -2.17 -11.58
C GLY A 66 16.89 -1.17 -10.58
N LEU A 67 15.94 -1.61 -9.75
CA LEU A 67 15.26 -0.77 -8.77
C LEU A 67 15.82 -1.00 -7.37
N SER A 68 15.92 0.06 -6.57
CA SER A 68 16.22 -0.03 -5.14
C SER A 68 15.01 -0.55 -4.35
N LEU A 69 15.27 -1.13 -3.17
CA LEU A 69 14.22 -1.60 -2.29
C LEU A 69 13.41 -0.41 -1.74
N GLN A 70 12.23 -0.23 -2.30
CA GLN A 70 11.29 0.79 -1.85
C GLN A 70 10.75 0.45 -0.45
N PRO A 71 10.30 1.45 0.33
CA PRO A 71 9.58 1.21 1.58
C PRO A 71 8.43 0.21 1.37
N MET A 72 8.41 -0.84 2.19
CA MET A 72 7.46 -1.94 2.05
C MET A 72 6.63 -2.12 3.31
N LEU A 73 5.31 -2.10 3.13
CA LEU A 73 4.32 -2.39 4.16
C LEU A 73 4.09 -3.91 4.28
N MET A 74 4.20 -4.44 5.50
CA MET A 74 4.16 -5.87 5.75
C MET A 74 3.25 -6.26 6.91
N PHE A 75 2.50 -7.36 6.74
CA PHE A 75 1.65 -7.91 7.78
C PHE A 75 1.90 -9.40 7.95
N ILE A 76 2.09 -9.84 9.20
CA ILE A 76 2.40 -11.22 9.56
C ILE A 76 1.18 -11.79 10.28
N GLY A 77 0.75 -12.98 9.91
CA GLY A 77 -0.41 -13.64 10.53
C GLY A 77 -1.03 -14.68 9.63
N SER A 78 -1.73 -15.67 10.19
CA SER A 78 -2.23 -16.81 9.40
C SER A 78 -3.19 -16.40 8.27
N ASN A 79 -3.89 -15.27 8.44
CA ASN A 79 -4.75 -14.65 7.44
C ASN A 79 -4.95 -13.16 7.77
N LEU A 80 -5.58 -12.41 6.87
CA LEU A 80 -5.81 -10.97 7.02
C LEU A 80 -6.67 -10.59 8.24
N SER A 81 -7.48 -11.51 8.75
CA SER A 81 -8.30 -11.33 9.95
C SER A 81 -7.55 -11.68 11.24
N ASN A 82 -6.35 -12.25 11.13
CA ASN A 82 -5.53 -12.73 12.25
C ASN A 82 -4.06 -12.30 12.07
N ILE A 83 -3.86 -10.99 12.00
CA ILE A 83 -2.53 -10.38 11.97
C ILE A 83 -1.96 -10.32 13.39
N THR A 84 -0.72 -10.78 13.53
CA THR A 84 0.02 -10.85 14.79
C THR A 84 1.13 -9.80 14.87
N ALA A 85 1.61 -9.29 13.73
CA ALA A 85 2.60 -8.22 13.70
C ALA A 85 2.50 -7.37 12.42
N CYS A 86 2.88 -6.10 12.54
CA CYS A 86 2.97 -5.15 11.43
C CYS A 86 4.39 -4.64 11.33
N TYR A 87 4.94 -4.61 10.13
CA TYR A 87 6.27 -4.06 9.89
C TYR A 87 6.28 -3.11 8.71
N VAL A 88 7.28 -2.23 8.73
CA VAL A 88 7.73 -1.51 7.55
C VAL A 88 9.19 -1.88 7.34
N GLN A 89 9.52 -2.37 6.15
CA GLN A 89 10.90 -2.57 5.72
C GLN A 89 11.35 -1.31 4.97
N ILE A 90 12.45 -0.72 5.42
CA ILE A 90 13.12 0.40 4.74
C ILE A 90 14.55 -0.06 4.50
N ASP A 91 14.91 -0.27 3.23
CA ASP A 91 16.20 -0.83 2.84
C ASP A 91 16.54 -2.11 3.63
N THR A 92 17.55 -2.09 4.50
CA THR A 92 18.00 -3.24 5.29
C THR A 92 17.34 -3.31 6.66
N VAL A 93 16.68 -2.24 7.12
CA VAL A 93 16.12 -2.13 8.46
C VAL A 93 14.63 -2.46 8.47
N ARG A 94 14.21 -3.26 9.47
CA ARG A 94 12.81 -3.61 9.69
C ARG A 94 12.30 -2.94 10.96
N TYR A 95 11.25 -2.14 10.81
CA TYR A 95 10.59 -1.46 11.92
C TYR A 95 9.34 -2.23 12.30
N HIS A 96 9.19 -2.55 13.59
CA HIS A 96 7.96 -3.13 14.14
C HIS A 96 7.02 -2.02 14.60
N LEU A 97 5.76 -2.04 14.14
CA LEU A 97 4.77 -1.01 14.44
C LEU A 97 3.61 -1.60 15.24
N ARG A 98 3.06 -0.79 16.14
CA ARG A 98 1.99 -1.22 17.06
C ARG A 98 0.66 -1.50 16.38
N THR A 99 0.35 -0.79 15.28
CA THR A 99 -0.92 -0.91 14.56
C THR A 99 -0.73 -0.93 13.05
N PRO A 100 -1.65 -1.52 12.29
CA PRO A 100 -1.58 -1.50 10.82
C PRO A 100 -1.61 -0.08 10.27
N LEU A 101 -2.48 0.78 10.80
CA LEU A 101 -2.53 2.18 10.41
C LEU A 101 -1.21 2.91 10.67
N LYS A 102 -0.52 2.62 11.79
CA LYS A 102 0.79 3.23 12.05
C LYS A 102 1.87 2.71 11.10
N ALA A 103 1.78 1.44 10.69
CA ALA A 103 2.65 0.90 9.65
C ALA A 103 2.42 1.58 8.29
N LEU A 104 1.15 1.78 7.88
CA LEU A 104 0.82 2.52 6.67
C LEU A 104 1.36 3.97 6.71
N ASP A 105 1.09 4.69 7.80
CA ASP A 105 1.57 6.06 8.03
C ASP A 105 3.10 6.16 7.95
N THR A 106 3.80 5.21 8.59
CA THR A 106 5.27 5.17 8.60
C THR A 106 5.81 4.84 7.22
N CYS A 107 5.19 3.89 6.50
CA CYS A 107 5.58 3.52 5.15
C CYS A 107 5.40 4.68 4.17
N PHE A 108 4.26 5.37 4.23
CA PHE A 108 3.99 6.57 3.42
C PHE A 108 5.03 7.67 3.68
N LYS A 109 5.29 7.98 4.96
CA LYS A 109 6.30 8.99 5.32
C LYS A 109 7.70 8.60 4.88
N ALA A 110 8.03 7.30 4.89
CA ALA A 110 9.31 6.83 4.40
C ALA A 110 9.49 7.07 2.90
N PHE A 111 8.44 6.96 2.07
CA PHE A 111 8.53 7.33 0.65
C PHE A 111 8.97 8.78 0.47
N HIS A 112 8.30 9.71 1.13
CA HIS A 112 8.63 11.13 1.01
C HIS A 112 9.94 11.52 1.70
N ALA A 113 10.27 10.94 2.87
CA ALA A 113 11.49 11.25 3.59
C ALA A 113 12.75 10.78 2.85
N LEU A 114 12.63 9.78 1.96
CA LEU A 114 13.72 9.17 1.22
C LEU A 114 13.71 9.53 -0.27
N ASP A 115 12.77 10.38 -0.71
CA ASP A 115 12.54 10.68 -2.12
C ASP A 115 12.41 9.41 -2.98
N ALA A 116 11.65 8.43 -2.45
CA ALA A 116 11.47 7.11 -3.01
C ALA A 116 10.22 7.06 -3.92
N GLU A 117 10.35 6.40 -5.07
CA GLU A 117 9.25 6.23 -6.00
C GLU A 117 8.23 5.20 -5.51
N TYR A 118 6.93 5.48 -5.71
CA TYR A 118 5.89 4.49 -5.48
C TYR A 118 6.00 3.32 -6.48
N PRO A 119 5.86 2.06 -6.02
CA PRO A 119 5.89 0.90 -6.91
C PRO A 119 4.83 1.00 -7.99
N GLU A 120 5.20 0.77 -9.24
CA GLU A 120 4.32 0.94 -10.41
C GLU A 120 2.99 0.18 -10.26
N GLU A 121 3.07 -1.05 -9.76
CA GLU A 121 1.92 -1.94 -9.65
C GLU A 121 0.85 -1.41 -8.67
N CYS A 122 1.24 -0.64 -7.65
CA CYS A 122 0.34 -0.06 -6.65
C CYS A 122 0.40 1.47 -6.58
N ARG A 123 1.00 2.15 -7.56
CA ARG A 123 1.19 3.61 -7.60
C ARG A 123 -0.12 4.37 -7.42
N ALA A 124 -1.19 3.91 -8.07
CA ALA A 124 -2.53 4.50 -7.93
C ALA A 124 -3.05 4.48 -6.48
N VAL A 125 -2.68 3.45 -5.71
CA VAL A 125 -3.08 3.29 -4.30
C VAL A 125 -2.35 4.32 -3.44
N TRP A 126 -1.06 4.50 -3.65
CA TRP A 126 -0.26 5.48 -2.92
C TRP A 126 -0.66 6.92 -3.25
N TYR A 127 -0.91 7.27 -4.51
CA TYR A 127 -1.45 8.59 -4.84
C TYR A 127 -2.84 8.84 -4.25
N PHE A 128 -3.68 7.80 -4.17
CA PHE A 128 -4.95 7.92 -3.46
C PHE A 128 -4.72 8.24 -1.97
N ILE A 129 -3.80 7.52 -1.31
CA ILE A 129 -3.46 7.76 0.10
C ILE A 129 -2.92 9.18 0.30
N GLN A 130 -1.96 9.59 -0.53
CA GLN A 130 -1.34 10.91 -0.52
C GLN A 130 -2.38 12.03 -0.60
N LYS A 131 -3.28 11.95 -1.59
CA LYS A 131 -4.25 13.01 -1.87
C LYS A 131 -5.46 12.98 -0.93
N TYR A 132 -5.96 11.79 -0.57
CA TYR A 132 -7.17 11.67 0.24
C TYR A 132 -6.90 11.75 1.75
N PHE A 133 -5.93 10.99 2.25
CA PHE A 133 -5.67 10.90 3.69
C PHE A 133 -4.67 11.94 4.18
N PHE A 134 -3.67 12.28 3.36
CA PHE A 134 -2.63 13.24 3.74
C PHE A 134 -2.83 14.63 3.15
N ASN A 135 -3.78 14.81 2.24
CA ASN A 135 -4.03 16.07 1.54
C ASN A 135 -2.74 16.69 0.95
N LEU A 136 -1.84 15.83 0.45
CA LEU A 136 -0.56 16.21 -0.11
C LEU A 136 -0.62 16.20 -1.64
N TYR A 137 -0.16 17.28 -2.25
CA TYR A 137 -0.13 17.47 -3.71
C TYR A 137 1.24 18.04 -4.09
N LEU A 138 1.96 17.33 -4.96
CA LEU A 138 3.27 17.74 -5.45
C LEU A 138 3.18 18.14 -6.94
N GLU A 139 4.14 18.91 -7.44
CA GLU A 139 4.12 19.39 -8.82
C GLU A 139 4.35 18.24 -9.81
N GLU A 140 5.19 17.29 -9.41
CA GLU A 140 5.57 16.07 -10.10
C GLU A 140 4.52 14.94 -9.99
N ASP A 141 3.40 15.17 -9.30
CA ASP A 141 2.35 14.16 -9.11
C ASP A 141 1.76 13.68 -10.45
N GLU A 142 1.82 12.37 -10.68
CA GLU A 142 1.15 11.75 -11.82
C GLU A 142 -0.38 11.90 -11.71
N GLN A 143 -1.01 12.29 -12.82
CA GLN A 143 -2.46 12.39 -12.91
C GLN A 143 -3.06 11.05 -13.35
N ILE A 144 -3.51 10.26 -12.37
CA ILE A 144 -4.18 8.98 -12.62
C ILE A 144 -5.70 9.20 -12.64
N PRO A 145 -6.37 9.13 -13.81
CA PRO A 145 -7.80 9.49 -13.92
C PRO A 145 -8.71 8.70 -12.99
N ARG A 146 -8.37 7.43 -12.75
CA ARG A 146 -9.14 6.57 -11.83
C ARG A 146 -9.08 7.09 -10.39
N VAL A 147 -7.91 7.53 -9.93
CA VAL A 147 -7.73 8.12 -8.59
C VAL A 147 -8.52 9.40 -8.49
N THR A 148 -8.42 10.30 -9.48
CA THR A 148 -9.19 11.56 -9.53
C THR A 148 -10.70 11.32 -9.45
N ASN A 149 -11.21 10.33 -10.19
CA ASN A 149 -12.63 9.95 -10.17
C ASN A 149 -13.08 9.37 -8.83
N VAL A 150 -12.23 8.58 -8.17
CA VAL A 150 -12.52 8.05 -6.83
C VAL A 150 -12.55 9.19 -5.81
N LEU A 151 -11.57 10.09 -5.86
CA LEU A 151 -11.50 11.26 -4.98
C LEU A 151 -12.73 12.16 -5.12
N SER A 152 -13.18 12.47 -6.35
CA SER A 152 -14.37 13.28 -6.57
C SER A 152 -15.64 12.60 -6.07
N SER A 153 -15.78 11.29 -6.31
CA SER A 153 -16.92 10.50 -5.82
C SER A 153 -17.00 10.49 -4.29
N LEU A 154 -15.87 10.28 -3.61
CA LEU A 154 -15.82 10.29 -2.15
C LEU A 154 -16.11 11.68 -1.57
N LYS A 155 -15.52 12.75 -2.14
CA LYS A 155 -15.83 14.13 -1.72
C LYS A 155 -17.32 14.45 -1.84
N GLY A 156 -17.96 14.01 -2.93
CA GLY A 156 -19.39 14.18 -3.15
C GLY A 156 -20.29 13.36 -2.20
N LEU A 157 -19.78 12.25 -1.64
CA LEU A 157 -20.50 11.46 -0.63
C LEU A 157 -20.44 12.13 0.75
N VAL A 158 -19.27 12.63 1.14
CA VAL A 158 -19.08 13.33 2.42
C VAL A 158 -19.90 14.62 2.45
N SER A 159 -19.92 15.40 1.36
CA SER A 159 -20.74 16.61 1.29
C SER A 159 -22.25 16.36 1.38
N LYS A 160 -22.71 15.12 1.15
CA LYS A 160 -24.12 14.72 1.26
C LYS A 160 -24.48 14.14 2.62
N SER A 161 -23.51 13.67 3.41
CA SER A 161 -23.76 13.19 4.77
C SER A 161 -23.86 14.33 5.79
N ASP A 162 -23.28 15.49 5.47
CA ASP A 162 -23.26 16.69 6.31
C ASP A 162 -24.46 17.63 6.03
N ALA A 163 -25.37 17.24 5.13
CA ALA A 163 -26.57 17.98 4.73
C ALA A 163 -27.85 17.23 5.14
#